data_AF-A1JSV8-F1
#
_entry.id   AF-A1JSV8-F1
#
_cell.length_a   1.000
_cell.length_b   1.000
_cell.length_c   1.000
_cell.angle_alpha   90.00
_cell.angle_beta   90.00
_cell.angle_gamma   90.00
#
_symmetry.space_group_name_H-M   'P 1'
#
loop_
_entity.id
_entity.type
_entity.pdbx_description
1 polymer ?
#
loop_
_entity_poly.entity_id
_entity_poly.type
_entity_poly.pdbx_seq_one_letter_code
_entity_poly.pdbx_strand_id
1 'polypeptide(L)'
;MKNQSPLVTLRDLAQKAVEQASTQLGQARLSYQNAEQQLSMLLSYQDEYRVRLNDTLSNGMASSSWQNYQQFIQTLEQAIDQHRHQLAQWNTKVEQAVKHWQEKQQRLNAFETLNERAETSARLQENRLDQKLMDEFAQRASQRSLNS
;
A
#
# COMPACT_ATOMS: atom_id res chain seq x y z
N MET A 1 -18.81 -9.15 -30.47
CA MET A 1 -17.92 -8.90 -29.31
C MET A 1 -18.78 -8.90 -28.06
N LYS A 2 -18.52 -9.78 -27.09
CA LYS A 2 -19.26 -9.80 -25.82
C LYS A 2 -18.96 -8.48 -25.11
N ASN A 3 -19.93 -7.57 -24.98
CA ASN A 3 -19.77 -6.36 -24.18
C ASN A 3 -19.42 -6.81 -22.76
N GLN A 4 -18.21 -6.48 -22.30
CA GLN A 4 -17.81 -6.75 -20.91
C GLN A 4 -18.84 -6.09 -19.99
N SER A 5 -19.33 -6.86 -19.01
CA SER A 5 -20.26 -6.34 -18.01
C SER A 5 -19.65 -5.10 -17.34
N PRO A 6 -20.41 -4.02 -17.13
CA PRO A 6 -19.92 -2.84 -16.40
C PRO A 6 -19.27 -3.17 -15.04
N LEU A 7 -19.70 -4.27 -14.39
CA LEU A 7 -19.10 -4.76 -13.15
C LEU A 7 -17.66 -5.24 -13.33
N VAL A 8 -17.34 -5.89 -14.45
CA VAL A 8 -15.97 -6.33 -14.78
C VAL A 8 -15.08 -5.10 -14.97
N THR A 9 -15.56 -4.09 -15.69
CA THR A 9 -14.81 -2.83 -15.87
C THR A 9 -14.58 -2.12 -14.54
N LEU A 10 -15.58 -2.07 -13.66
CA LEU A 10 -15.45 -1.46 -12.32
C LEU A 10 -14.47 -2.22 -11.43
N ARG A 11 -14.47 -3.56 -11.48
CA ARG A 11 -13.47 -4.39 -10.81
C ARG A 11 -12.07 -4.09 -11.32
N ASP A 12 -11.87 -4.04 -12.64
CA ASP A 12 -10.56 -3.79 -13.24
C ASP A 12 -10.02 -2.39 -12.89
N LEU A 13 -10.91 -1.38 -12.83
CA LEU A 13 -10.55 -0.05 -12.36
C LEU A 13 -10.18 -0.05 -10.87
N ALA A 14 -10.90 -0.80 -10.04
CA ALA A 14 -10.56 -0.94 -8.62
C ALA A 14 -9.23 -1.67 -8.41
N GLN A 15 -8.95 -2.71 -9.20
CA GLN A 15 -7.68 -3.44 -9.19
C GLN A 15 -6.51 -2.49 -9.50
N LYS A 16 -6.62 -1.70 -10.58
CA LYS A 16 -5.61 -0.68 -10.91
C LYS A 16 -5.43 0.35 -9.80
N ALA A 17 -6.52 0.75 -9.13
CA ALA A 17 -6.44 1.69 -8.01
C ALA A 17 -5.71 1.09 -6.79
N VAL A 18 -5.90 -0.20 -6.50
CA VAL A 18 -5.14 -0.93 -5.47
C VAL A 18 -3.66 -0.99 -5.81
N GLU A 19 -3.32 -1.31 -7.05
CA GLU A 19 -1.92 -1.34 -7.52
C GLU A 19 -1.24 0.01 -7.35
N GLN A 20 -1.91 1.10 -7.77
CA GLN A 20 -1.40 2.46 -7.58
C GLN A 20 -1.21 2.83 -6.11
N ALA A 21 -2.20 2.51 -5.25
CA ALA A 21 -2.09 2.75 -3.81
C ALA A 21 -0.96 1.92 -3.18
N SER A 22 -0.73 0.70 -3.67
CA SER A 22 0.36 -0.17 -3.20
C SER A 22 1.74 0.41 -3.56
N THR A 23 1.90 0.95 -4.77
CA THR A 23 3.12 1.66 -5.18
C THR A 23 3.37 2.88 -4.30
N GLN A 24 2.34 3.69 -4.04
CA GLN A 24 2.46 4.88 -3.18
C GLN A 24 2.83 4.51 -1.73
N LEU A 25 2.22 3.46 -1.18
CA LEU A 25 2.58 2.94 0.14
C LEU A 25 4.04 2.46 0.18
N GLY A 26 4.50 1.76 -0.84
CA GLY A 26 5.90 1.34 -0.97
C GLY A 26 6.86 2.54 -0.96
N GLN A 27 6.58 3.58 -1.74
CA GLN A 27 7.38 4.81 -1.78
C GLN A 27 7.41 5.55 -0.44
N ALA A 28 6.26 5.64 0.24
CA ALA A 28 6.18 6.27 1.55
C ALA A 28 7.00 5.51 2.60
N ARG A 29 6.93 4.17 2.60
CA ARG A 29 7.73 3.31 3.50
C ARG A 29 9.23 3.43 3.25
N LEU A 30 9.64 3.42 1.98
CA LEU A 30 11.05 3.61 1.62
C LEU A 30 11.55 4.98 2.09
N SER A 31 10.74 6.02 1.92
CA SER A 31 11.09 7.38 2.36
C SER A 31 11.19 7.48 3.88
N TYR A 32 10.30 6.81 4.62
CA TYR A 32 10.38 6.67 6.07
C TYR A 32 11.70 5.99 6.51
N GLN A 33 12.03 4.84 5.92
CA GLN A 33 13.26 4.10 6.22
C GLN A 33 14.52 4.93 5.96
N ASN A 34 14.55 5.68 4.84
CA ASN A 34 15.65 6.57 4.54
C ASN A 34 15.78 7.69 5.58
N ALA A 35 14.65 8.30 5.99
CA ALA A 35 14.67 9.34 7.03
C ALA A 35 15.14 8.79 8.39
N GLU A 36 14.73 7.57 8.74
CA GLU A 36 15.15 6.88 9.95
C GLU A 36 16.65 6.58 9.94
N GLN A 37 17.19 6.11 8.81
CA GLN A 37 18.61 5.85 8.65
C GLN A 37 19.44 7.13 8.78
N GLN A 38 19.00 8.24 8.17
CA GLN A 38 19.68 9.54 8.28
C GLN A 38 19.69 10.05 9.73
N LEU A 39 18.56 9.93 10.44
CA LEU A 39 18.48 10.30 11.84
C LEU A 39 19.41 9.43 12.71
N SER A 40 19.42 8.12 12.48
CA SER A 40 20.29 7.18 13.18
C SER A 40 21.77 7.54 13.00
N MET A 41 22.18 7.87 11.77
CA MET A 41 23.54 8.31 11.47
C MET A 41 23.93 9.58 12.24
N LEU A 42 23.03 10.58 12.31
CA LEU A 42 23.29 11.81 13.07
C LEU A 42 23.41 11.55 14.58
N LEU A 43 22.59 10.64 15.12
CA LEU A 43 22.64 10.26 16.53
C LEU A 43 23.94 9.52 16.85
N SER A 44 24.33 8.53 16.03
CA SER A 44 25.61 7.82 16.20
C SER A 44 26.79 8.78 16.13
N TYR A 45 26.75 9.71 15.17
CA TYR A 45 27.80 10.72 15.03
C TYR A 45 27.86 11.66 16.24
N GLN A 46 26.72 12.06 16.82
CA GLN A 46 26.68 12.85 18.05
C GLN A 46 27.36 12.11 19.21
N ASP A 47 27.09 10.82 19.39
CA ASP A 47 27.67 10.01 20.45
C ASP A 47 29.18 9.85 20.27
N GLU A 48 29.64 9.48 19.07
CA GLU A 48 31.07 9.40 18.74
C GLU A 48 31.80 10.73 19.00
N TYR A 49 31.16 11.84 18.63
CA TYR A 49 31.72 13.17 18.81
C TYR A 49 31.83 13.57 20.29
N ARG A 50 30.84 13.21 21.12
CA ARG A 50 30.89 13.41 22.58
C ARG A 50 32.00 12.60 23.24
N VAL A 51 32.21 11.35 22.84
CA VAL A 51 33.31 10.50 23.35
C VAL A 51 34.66 11.14 23.05
N ARG A 52 34.89 11.55 21.78
CA ARG A 52 36.13 12.21 21.38
C ARG A 52 36.41 13.50 22.14
N LEU A 53 35.35 14.27 22.45
CA LEU A 53 35.49 15.49 23.24
C LEU A 53 35.96 15.19 24.66
N ASN A 54 35.37 14.21 25.34
CA ASN A 54 35.79 13.82 26.69
C ASN A 54 37.27 13.43 26.75
N ASP A 55 37.76 12.72 25.73
CA ASP A 55 39.19 12.38 25.59
C ASP A 55 40.07 13.62 25.34
N THR A 56 39.56 14.63 24.64
CA THR A 56 40.31 15.86 24.36
C THR A 56 40.34 16.78 25.59
N LEU A 57 39.25 16.82 26.36
CA LEU A 57 39.14 17.62 27.59
C LEU A 57 40.04 17.07 28.69
N SER A 58 40.19 15.75 28.81
CA SER A 58 41.08 15.12 29.80
C SER A 58 42.56 15.43 29.56
N ASN A 59 42.93 15.79 28.33
CA ASN A 59 44.29 16.15 27.93
C ASN A 59 44.59 17.66 27.94
N GLY A 60 43.62 18.50 28.34
CA GLY A 60 43.74 19.96 28.38
C GLY A 60 43.39 20.63 27.04
N MET A 61 42.29 21.40 27.02
CA MET A 61 41.72 22.00 25.80
C MET A 61 41.92 23.53 25.76
N ALA A 62 42.30 24.06 24.59
CA ALA A 62 42.31 25.50 24.33
C ALA A 62 40.89 26.09 24.26
N SER A 63 40.69 27.31 24.78
CA SER A 63 39.38 27.99 24.83
C SER A 63 38.70 28.14 23.46
N SER A 64 39.47 28.34 22.39
CA SER A 64 38.96 28.41 21.02
C SER A 64 38.38 27.07 20.52
N SER A 65 38.99 25.94 20.90
CA SER A 65 38.48 24.60 20.57
C SER A 65 37.15 24.31 21.28
N TRP A 66 36.99 24.83 22.51
CA TRP A 66 35.73 24.71 23.25
C TRP A 66 34.58 25.51 22.61
N GLN A 67 34.85 26.73 22.13
CA GLN A 67 33.83 27.53 21.44
C GLN A 67 33.39 26.88 20.12
N ASN A 68 34.33 26.36 19.34
CA ASN A 68 34.02 25.63 18.11
C ASN A 68 33.16 24.39 18.38
N TYR A 69 33.45 23.67 19.47
CA TYR A 69 32.64 22.54 19.91
C TYR A 69 31.19 22.94 20.20
N GLN A 70 30.98 23.98 21.00
CA GLN A 70 29.65 24.46 21.37
C GLN A 70 28.84 24.88 20.12
N GLN A 71 29.47 25.55 19.17
CA GLN A 71 28.79 25.94 17.93
C GLN A 71 28.40 24.72 17.08
N PHE A 72 29.29 23.74 16.98
CA PHE A 72 29.02 22.53 16.22
C PHE A 72 27.92 21.68 16.85
N ILE A 73 27.93 21.49 18.17
CA ILE A 73 26.92 20.67 18.84
C ILE A 73 25.53 21.27 18.71
N GLN A 74 25.40 22.60 18.81
CA GLN A 74 24.14 23.30 18.57
C GLN A 74 23.62 23.08 17.14
N THR A 75 24.52 23.13 16.16
CA THR A 75 24.16 22.90 14.75
C THR A 75 23.71 21.44 14.52
N LEU A 76 24.41 20.49 15.13
CA LEU A 76 24.07 19.06 15.05
C LEU A 76 22.73 18.76 15.72
N GLU A 77 22.46 19.35 16.89
CA GLU A 77 21.18 19.20 17.59
C GLU A 77 20.01 19.76 16.76
N GLN A 78 20.20 20.94 16.14
CA GLN A 78 19.20 21.49 15.21
C GLN A 78 18.94 20.56 14.02
N ALA A 79 19.99 19.96 13.44
CA ALA A 79 19.84 19.00 12.35
C ALA A 79 19.10 17.73 12.81
N ILE A 80 19.45 17.18 13.98
CA ILE A 80 18.76 16.02 14.57
C ILE A 80 17.27 16.32 14.75
N ASP A 81 16.93 17.49 15.30
CA ASP A 81 15.55 17.87 15.49
C ASP A 81 14.81 18.02 14.16
N GLN A 82 15.42 18.61 13.14
CA GLN A 82 14.84 18.65 11.79
C GLN A 82 14.56 17.24 11.24
N HIS A 83 15.52 16.32 11.38
CA HIS A 83 15.36 14.94 10.92
C HIS A 83 14.29 14.17 11.72
N ARG A 84 14.15 14.43 13.03
CA ARG A 84 13.04 13.89 13.85
C ARG A 84 11.69 14.37 13.34
N HIS A 85 11.54 15.66 13.04
CA HIS A 85 10.31 16.20 12.47
C HIS A 85 10.02 15.58 11.11
N GLN A 86 11.04 15.42 10.26
CA GLN A 86 10.89 14.78 8.96
C GLN A 86 10.47 13.32 9.07
N LEU A 87 11.04 12.56 10.02
CA LEU A 87 10.65 11.18 10.30
C LEU A 87 9.18 11.09 10.74
N ALA A 88 8.75 11.99 11.64
CA ALA A 88 7.35 12.06 12.08
C ALA A 88 6.39 12.37 10.91
N GLN A 89 6.76 13.28 10.02
CA GLN A 89 5.98 13.57 8.81
C GLN A 89 5.87 12.34 7.89
N TRP A 90 6.96 11.61 7.70
CA TRP A 90 6.94 10.37 6.92
C TRP A 90 6.10 9.29 7.58
N ASN A 91 6.13 9.17 8.91
CA ASN A 91 5.27 8.24 9.64
C ASN A 91 3.79 8.54 9.35
N THR A 92 3.38 9.81 9.46
CA THR A 92 2.00 10.22 9.13
C THR A 92 1.65 9.92 7.67
N LYS A 93 2.57 10.14 6.72
CA LYS A 93 2.34 9.80 5.31
C LYS A 93 2.19 8.29 5.09
N VAL A 94 2.97 7.46 5.78
CA VAL A 94 2.83 6.00 5.73
C VAL A 94 1.46 5.59 6.28
N GLU A 95 1.03 6.13 7.42
CA GLU A 95 -0.29 5.84 7.99
C GLU A 95 -1.43 6.22 7.04
N GLN A 96 -1.34 7.39 6.39
CA GLN A 96 -2.31 7.83 5.38
C GLN A 96 -2.31 6.91 4.16
N ALA A 97 -1.13 6.51 3.65
CA ALA A 97 -1.02 5.60 2.52
C ALA A 97 -1.58 4.21 2.85
N VAL A 98 -1.40 3.71 4.09
CA VAL A 98 -2.00 2.46 4.55
C VAL A 98 -3.52 2.55 4.53
N LYS A 99 -4.10 3.61 5.10
CA LYS A 99 -5.56 3.81 5.08
C LYS A 99 -6.09 3.88 3.65
N HIS A 100 -5.42 4.65 2.79
CA HIS A 100 -5.81 4.77 1.39
C HIS A 100 -5.79 3.41 0.67
N TRP A 101 -4.72 2.63 0.85
CA TRP A 101 -4.63 1.28 0.29
C TRP A 101 -5.74 0.36 0.80
N GLN A 102 -6.03 0.37 2.11
CA GLN A 102 -7.10 -0.43 2.70
C GLN A 102 -8.48 -0.08 2.10
N GLU A 103 -8.78 1.20 1.92
CA GLU A 103 -10.03 1.65 1.28
C GLU A 103 -10.16 1.14 -0.16
N LYS A 104 -9.06 1.19 -0.95
CA LYS A 104 -9.06 0.65 -2.32
C LYS A 104 -9.25 -0.86 -2.33
N GLN A 105 -8.56 -1.57 -1.43
CA GLN A 105 -8.67 -3.02 -1.31
C GLN A 105 -10.10 -3.44 -0.94
N GLN A 106 -10.72 -2.75 0.01
CA GLN A 106 -12.11 -3.03 0.39
C GLN A 106 -13.07 -2.83 -0.80
N ARG A 107 -12.86 -1.78 -1.60
CA ARG A 107 -13.67 -1.53 -2.79
C ARG A 107 -13.47 -2.59 -3.87
N LEU A 108 -12.25 -3.07 -4.07
CA LEU A 108 -11.96 -4.18 -4.98
C LEU A 108 -12.71 -5.44 -4.54
N ASN A 109 -12.56 -5.85 -3.27
CA ASN A 109 -13.23 -7.03 -2.71
C ASN A 109 -14.76 -6.95 -2.89
N ALA A 110 -15.34 -5.76 -2.74
CA ALA A 110 -16.77 -5.53 -2.96
C ALA A 110 -17.16 -5.78 -4.42
N PHE A 111 -16.38 -5.28 -5.39
CA PHE A 111 -16.65 -5.53 -6.81
C PHE A 111 -16.42 -6.98 -7.22
N GLU A 112 -15.41 -7.66 -6.67
CA GLU A 112 -15.19 -9.09 -6.89
C GLU A 112 -16.41 -9.90 -6.42
N THR A 113 -16.89 -9.63 -5.21
CA THR A 113 -18.10 -10.27 -4.66
C THR A 113 -19.33 -10.05 -5.54
N LEU A 114 -19.53 -8.82 -6.04
CA LEU A 114 -20.65 -8.51 -6.94
C LEU A 114 -20.52 -9.22 -8.28
N ASN A 115 -19.31 -9.31 -8.82
CA ASN A 115 -19.05 -9.95 -10.10
C ASN A 115 -19.27 -11.47 -10.02
N GLU A 116 -18.78 -12.13 -8.95
CA GLU A 116 -19.02 -13.55 -8.69
C GLU A 116 -20.52 -13.88 -8.57
N ARG A 117 -21.29 -13.02 -7.89
CA ARG A 117 -22.75 -13.17 -7.79
C ARG A 117 -23.42 -13.03 -9.15
N ALA A 118 -23.00 -12.06 -9.95
CA ALA A 118 -23.53 -11.84 -11.30
C ALA A 118 -23.23 -13.03 -12.22
N GLU A 119 -22.00 -13.56 -12.19
CA GLU A 119 -21.60 -14.74 -12.95
C GLU A 119 -22.37 -15.99 -12.54
N THR A 120 -22.58 -16.18 -11.23
CA THR A 120 -23.38 -17.27 -10.69
C THR A 120 -24.83 -17.18 -11.16
N SER A 121 -25.44 -16.00 -11.08
CA SER A 121 -26.82 -15.77 -11.54
C SER A 121 -26.96 -16.02 -13.04
N ALA A 122 -26.01 -15.56 -13.85
CA ALA A 122 -26.01 -15.77 -15.29
C ALA A 122 -25.93 -17.27 -15.63
N ARG A 123 -25.03 -18.01 -14.96
CA ARG A 123 -24.89 -19.47 -15.15
C ARG A 123 -26.16 -20.23 -14.77
N LEU A 124 -26.81 -19.85 -13.66
CA LEU A 124 -28.09 -20.44 -13.27
C LEU A 124 -29.19 -20.18 -14.30
N GLN A 125 -29.20 -19.00 -14.90
CA GLN A 125 -30.18 -18.66 -15.93
C GLN A 125 -29.92 -19.42 -17.24
N GLU A 126 -28.67 -19.54 -17.66
CA GLU A 126 -28.25 -20.34 -18.82
C GLU A 126 -28.63 -21.81 -18.64
N ASN A 127 -28.28 -22.42 -17.50
CA ASN A 127 -28.66 -23.80 -17.18
C ASN A 127 -30.19 -24.02 -17.22
N ARG A 128 -30.98 -23.06 -16.75
CA ARG A 128 -32.46 -23.14 -16.80
C ARG A 128 -33.00 -23.05 -18.23
N LEU A 129 -32.36 -22.27 -19.10
CA LEU A 129 -32.76 -22.17 -20.50
C LEU A 129 -32.40 -23.46 -21.25
N ASP A 130 -31.20 -23.98 -21.04
CA ASP A 130 -30.74 -25.23 -21.65
C ASP A 130 -31.60 -26.42 -21.23
N GLN A 131 -31.95 -26.52 -19.93
CA GLN A 131 -32.84 -27.56 -19.43
C GLN A 131 -34.22 -27.50 -20.09
N LYS A 132 -34.82 -26.29 -20.21
CA LYS A 132 -36.10 -26.12 -20.90
C LYS A 132 -36.04 -26.54 -22.37
N LEU A 133 -34.98 -26.17 -23.08
CA LEU A 133 -34.79 -26.56 -24.48
C LEU A 133 -34.70 -28.09 -24.62
N MET A 134 -33.92 -28.75 -23.76
CA MET A 134 -33.80 -30.21 -23.76
C MET A 134 -35.13 -30.91 -23.47
N ASP A 135 -35.89 -30.41 -22.50
CA ASP A 135 -37.22 -30.96 -22.17
C ASP A 135 -38.20 -30.81 -23.35
N GLU A 136 -38.20 -29.67 -24.05
CA GLU A 136 -39.00 -29.45 -25.26
C GLU A 136 -38.61 -30.40 -26.40
N PHE A 137 -37.31 -30.63 -26.62
CA PHE A 137 -36.83 -31.60 -27.61
C PHE A 137 -37.25 -33.02 -27.26
N ALA A 138 -37.12 -33.43 -26.00
CA ALA A 138 -37.51 -34.75 -25.52
C ALA A 138 -39.02 -35.00 -25.70
N GLN A 139 -39.86 -34.01 -25.37
CA GLN A 139 -41.31 -34.08 -25.58
C GLN A 139 -41.69 -34.19 -27.06
N ARG A 140 -41.05 -33.43 -27.95
CA ARG A 140 -41.31 -33.52 -29.40
C ARG A 140 -40.87 -34.87 -29.98
N ALA A 141 -39.75 -35.41 -29.51
CA ALA A 141 -39.25 -36.71 -29.93
C ALA A 141 -40.21 -37.85 -29.52
N SER A 142 -40.69 -37.83 -28.27
CA SER A 142 -41.63 -38.85 -27.79
C SER A 142 -42.99 -38.79 -28.49
N GLN A 143 -43.51 -37.60 -28.78
CA GLN A 143 -44.74 -37.43 -29.56
C GLN A 143 -44.61 -37.98 -30.99
N ARG A 144 -43.42 -37.87 -31.60
CA ARG A 144 -43.17 -38.46 -32.93
C ARG A 144 -43.15 -39.98 -32.88
N SER A 145 -42.49 -40.58 -31.88
CA SER A 145 -42.42 -42.05 -31.76
C SER A 145 -43.75 -42.70 -31.35
N LEU A 146 -44.67 -41.95 -30.75
CA LEU A 146 -46.02 -42.42 -30.39
C LEU A 146 -47.00 -42.42 -31.59
N ASN A 147 -46.73 -41.61 -32.61
CA ASN A 147 -47.59 -41.44 -33.78
C ASN A 147 -47.08 -42.18 -35.04
N SER A 148 -46.00 -42.94 -34.91
CA SER A 148 -45.36 -43.75 -35.96
C SER A 148 -45.44 -45.23 -35.60
#